data_AF-A0A968YKY0-F1
#
_entry.id   AF-A0A968YKY0-F1
#
_cell.length_a   1.000
_cell.length_b   1.000
_cell.length_c   1.000
_cell.angle_alpha   90.00
_cell.angle_beta   90.00
_cell.angle_gamma   90.00
#
_symmetry.space_group_name_H-M   'P 1'
#
loop_
_entity.id
_entity.type
_entity.pdbx_description
1 polymer ?
#
loop_
_entity_poly.entity_id
_entity_poly.type
_entity_poly.pdbx_seq_one_letter_code
_entity_poly.pdbx_strand_id
1 'polypeptide(L)'
;MKKIIKVTSQGISLDQFIIWAVAEKIGILNQPVDDPAFLGITYRSGASGMRVPVLQGTGLRVQTVVIANQQWGLSVPQIADEYNLSENQVHEALAFYVAHSQEIDRAIAAEQAFESHHV
;
A
#
# COMPACT_ATOMS: atom_id res chain seq x y z
N MET A 1 8.18 49.28 -39.32
CA MET A 1 6.78 49.00 -38.93
C MET A 1 6.74 47.77 -38.04
N LYS A 2 6.38 47.91 -36.76
CA LYS A 2 6.31 46.81 -35.79
C LYS A 2 5.00 46.03 -35.99
N LYS A 3 5.07 44.72 -36.27
CA LYS A 3 3.88 43.85 -36.34
C LYS A 3 3.55 43.41 -34.92
N ILE A 4 2.45 43.93 -34.38
CA ILE A 4 1.98 43.63 -33.02
C ILE A 4 1.45 42.19 -33.03
N ILE A 5 2.12 41.31 -32.29
CA ILE A 5 1.58 40.00 -31.91
C ILE A 5 0.42 40.21 -30.95
N LYS A 6 -0.80 39.96 -31.41
CA LYS A 6 -1.99 39.96 -30.57
C LYS A 6 -2.00 38.63 -29.79
N VAL A 7 -1.55 38.67 -28.53
CA VAL A 7 -1.76 37.55 -27.61
C VAL A 7 -3.22 37.61 -27.16
N THR A 8 -4.03 36.66 -27.62
CA THR A 8 -5.36 36.42 -27.09
C THR A 8 -5.23 35.61 -25.80
N SER A 9 -5.41 36.26 -24.65
CA SER A 9 -5.60 35.58 -23.36
C SER A 9 -7.01 34.99 -23.31
N GLN A 10 -7.24 33.89 -24.04
CA GLN A 10 -8.40 33.05 -23.71
C GLN A 10 -7.96 32.15 -22.56
N GLY A 11 -8.20 32.63 -21.34
CA GLY A 11 -8.07 31.81 -20.14
C GLY A 11 -9.07 30.66 -20.21
N ILE A 12 -8.66 29.49 -19.71
CA ILE A 12 -9.54 28.33 -19.54
C ILE A 12 -10.79 28.73 -18.75
N SER A 13 -11.96 28.22 -19.16
CA SER A 13 -13.20 28.41 -18.40
C SER A 13 -13.06 27.78 -17.01
N LEU A 14 -13.74 28.32 -16.00
CA LEU A 14 -13.77 27.73 -14.65
C LEU A 14 -14.21 26.27 -14.69
N ASP A 15 -15.20 25.93 -15.53
CA ASP A 15 -15.66 24.55 -15.68
C ASP A 15 -14.55 23.65 -16.25
N GLN A 16 -13.77 24.14 -17.21
CA GLN A 16 -12.63 23.41 -17.77
C GLN A 16 -11.50 23.26 -16.76
N PHE A 17 -11.26 24.29 -15.95
CA PHE A 17 -10.32 24.24 -14.84
C PHE A 17 -10.75 23.20 -13.79
N ILE A 18 -12.03 23.16 -13.43
CA ILE A 18 -12.58 22.17 -12.49
C ILE A 18 -12.40 20.76 -13.06
N ILE A 19 -12.75 20.53 -14.33
CA ILE A 19 -12.57 19.22 -14.97
C ILE A 19 -11.10 18.78 -14.96
N TRP A 20 -10.15 19.68 -15.21
CA TRP A 20 -8.72 19.35 -15.13
C TRP A 20 -8.22 19.12 -13.71
N ALA A 21 -8.59 19.98 -12.75
CA ALA A 21 -8.20 19.81 -11.35
C ALA A 21 -8.75 18.51 -10.75
N VAL A 22 -9.99 18.15 -11.12
CA VAL A 22 -10.62 16.89 -10.70
C VAL A 22 -9.95 15.71 -11.41
N ALA A 23 -9.67 15.80 -12.71
CA ALA A 23 -8.97 14.73 -13.44
C ALA A 23 -7.55 14.47 -12.91
N GLU A 24 -6.79 15.52 -12.57
CA GLU A 24 -5.49 15.42 -11.91
C GLU A 24 -5.61 14.71 -10.55
N LYS A 25 -6.62 15.08 -9.76
CA LYS A 25 -6.85 14.45 -8.46
C LYS A 25 -7.31 12.99 -8.59
N ILE A 26 -8.20 12.68 -9.53
CA ILE A 26 -8.69 11.31 -9.78
C ILE A 26 -7.59 10.42 -10.35
N GLY A 27 -6.69 10.96 -11.19
CA GLY A 27 -5.53 10.23 -11.71
C GLY A 27 -4.59 9.71 -10.61
N ILE A 28 -4.52 10.41 -9.48
CA ILE A 28 -3.78 9.98 -8.28
C ILE A 28 -4.57 8.89 -7.51
N LEU A 29 -5.90 8.88 -7.59
CA LEU A 29 -6.77 7.90 -6.93
C LEU A 29 -6.94 6.59 -7.72
N ASN A 30 -6.68 6.60 -9.03
CA ASN A 30 -6.90 5.47 -9.95
C ASN A 30 -5.63 4.64 -10.27
N GLN A 31 -4.53 4.89 -9.56
CA GLN A 31 -3.33 4.04 -9.62
C GLN A 31 -3.68 2.66 -9.02
N PRO A 32 -3.17 1.54 -9.59
CA PRO A 32 -3.44 0.21 -9.07
C PRO A 32 -3.13 0.20 -7.57
N VAL A 33 -4.18 -0.03 -6.77
CA VAL A 33 -4.16 0.03 -5.31
C VAL A 33 -3.31 -1.09 -4.73
N ASP A 34 -3.15 -2.17 -5.50
CA ASP A 34 -2.45 -3.40 -5.17
C ASP A 34 -1.35 -3.70 -6.21
N ASP A 35 -0.31 -4.43 -5.80
CA ASP A 35 0.79 -4.83 -6.67
C ASP A 35 0.35 -5.99 -7.58
N PRO A 36 0.33 -5.84 -8.92
CA PRO A 36 -0.11 -6.89 -9.82
C PRO A 36 0.78 -8.15 -9.80
N ALA A 37 2.00 -8.06 -9.25
CA ALA A 37 2.85 -9.23 -9.06
C ALA A 37 2.43 -10.12 -7.88
N PHE A 38 1.56 -9.62 -6.99
CA PHE A 38 1.12 -10.31 -5.77
C PHE A 38 -0.40 -10.25 -5.63
N LEU A 39 -1.09 -11.08 -6.40
CA LEU A 39 -2.56 -11.09 -6.50
C LEU A 39 -3.26 -11.44 -5.19
N GLY A 40 -2.59 -12.19 -4.30
CA GLY A 40 -3.08 -12.55 -2.98
C GLY A 40 -2.89 -11.46 -1.91
N ILE A 41 -2.27 -10.32 -2.25
CA ILE A 41 -2.03 -9.21 -1.31
C ILE A 41 -2.85 -7.99 -1.75
N THR A 42 -3.56 -7.39 -0.79
CA THR A 42 -4.30 -6.15 -1.01
C THR A 42 -4.02 -5.15 0.10
N TYR A 43 -4.26 -3.86 -0.14
CA TYR A 43 -4.08 -2.83 0.88
C TYR A 43 -5.38 -2.48 1.60
N ARG A 44 -5.37 -2.58 2.93
CA ARG A 44 -6.44 -2.06 3.78
C ARG A 44 -6.06 -0.68 4.33
N SER A 45 -6.95 0.29 4.19
CA SER A 45 -6.77 1.63 4.77
C SER A 45 -7.35 1.68 6.17
N GLY A 46 -6.53 2.00 7.16
CA GLY A 46 -6.97 2.23 8.54
C GLY A 46 -7.49 3.65 8.79
N ALA A 47 -8.03 3.91 9.99
CA ALA A 47 -8.53 5.23 10.38
C ALA A 47 -7.45 6.35 10.33
N SER A 48 -6.17 5.98 10.40
CA SER A 48 -5.03 6.91 10.24
C SER A 48 -4.74 7.30 8.79
N GLY A 49 -5.47 6.75 7.81
CA GLY A 49 -5.18 6.91 6.38
C GLY A 49 -3.95 6.12 5.91
N MET A 50 -3.25 5.44 6.81
CA MET A 50 -2.15 4.54 6.47
C MET A 50 -2.69 3.27 5.82
N ARG A 51 -2.11 2.90 4.69
CA ARG A 51 -2.38 1.64 4.01
C ARG A 51 -1.51 0.56 4.62
N VAL A 52 -2.11 -0.61 4.83
CA VAL A 52 -1.44 -1.77 5.40
C VAL A 52 -1.67 -2.96 4.47
N PRO A 53 -0.62 -3.63 3.99
CA PRO A 53 -0.76 -4.80 3.14
C PRO A 53 -1.32 -5.96 3.98
N VAL A 54 -2.37 -6.58 3.46
CA VAL A 54 -3.08 -7.70 4.07
C VAL A 54 -3.26 -8.83 3.05
N LEU A 55 -3.30 -10.06 3.53
CA LEU A 55 -3.67 -11.20 2.71
C LEU A 55 -5.15 -11.11 2.33
N GLN A 56 -5.42 -11.24 1.04
CA GLN A 56 -6.76 -11.19 0.48
C GLN A 56 -7.64 -12.31 1.07
N GLY A 57 -8.88 -11.97 1.43
CA GLY A 57 -9.85 -12.92 1.98
C GLY A 57 -9.69 -13.20 3.48
N THR A 58 -8.55 -12.88 4.11
CA THR A 58 -8.33 -13.07 5.55
C THR A 58 -8.27 -11.74 6.29
N GLY A 59 -7.71 -10.70 5.65
CA GLY A 59 -7.44 -9.42 6.30
C GLY A 59 -6.30 -9.48 7.32
N LEU A 60 -5.56 -10.60 7.38
CA LEU A 60 -4.35 -10.75 8.19
C LEU A 60 -3.24 -9.90 7.57
N ARG A 61 -2.47 -9.18 8.39
CA ARG A 61 -1.40 -8.29 7.91
C ARG A 61 -0.20 -9.11 7.45
N VAL A 62 0.44 -8.68 6.36
CA VAL A 62 1.71 -9.29 5.91
C VAL A 62 2.78 -9.20 7.01
N GLN A 63 2.82 -8.09 7.75
CA GLN A 63 3.76 -7.91 8.87
C GLN A 63 3.66 -9.03 9.91
N THR A 64 2.45 -9.57 10.17
CA THR A 64 2.23 -10.64 11.15
C THR A 64 2.91 -11.94 10.69
N VAL A 65 2.77 -12.27 9.40
CA VAL A 65 3.44 -13.44 8.80
C VAL A 65 4.96 -13.29 8.85
N VAL A 66 5.48 -12.08 8.58
CA VAL A 66 6.92 -11.79 8.62
C VAL A 66 7.47 -11.93 10.04
N ILE A 67 6.78 -11.36 11.04
CA ILE A 67 7.16 -11.50 12.46
C ILE A 67 7.17 -12.98 12.88
N ALA A 68 6.13 -13.74 12.53
CA ALA A 68 6.04 -15.16 12.84
C ALA A 68 7.21 -15.95 12.25
N ASN A 69 7.59 -15.67 11.00
CA ASN A 69 8.71 -16.35 10.34
C ASN A 69 10.07 -15.92 10.90
N GLN A 70 10.31 -14.61 11.08
CA GLN A 70 11.64 -14.08 11.39
C GLN A 70 11.94 -14.01 12.89
N GLN A 71 10.97 -13.58 13.70
CA GLN A 71 11.17 -13.34 15.13
C GLN A 71 10.80 -14.58 15.96
N TRP A 72 9.73 -15.28 15.58
CA TRP A 72 9.31 -16.50 16.29
C TRP A 72 9.88 -17.78 15.68
N GLY A 73 10.48 -17.69 14.48
CA GLY A 73 11.15 -18.82 13.82
C GLY A 73 10.19 -19.90 13.32
N LEU A 74 8.91 -19.58 13.13
CA LEU A 74 7.93 -20.53 12.61
C LEU A 74 8.19 -20.82 11.14
N SER A 75 8.11 -22.10 10.77
CA SER A 75 8.17 -22.54 9.37
C SER A 75 6.86 -22.26 8.63
N VAL A 76 6.89 -22.28 7.29
CA VAL A 76 5.71 -22.04 6.45
C VAL A 76 4.50 -22.92 6.83
N PRO A 77 4.64 -24.25 7.01
CA PRO A 77 3.52 -25.08 7.45
C PRO A 77 2.97 -24.71 8.82
N GLN A 78 3.84 -24.30 9.76
CA GLN A 78 3.42 -23.89 11.10
C GLN A 78 2.65 -22.56 11.09
N ILE A 79 3.09 -21.60 10.27
CA ILE A 79 2.37 -20.33 10.09
C ILE A 79 1.01 -20.59 9.42
N ALA A 80 0.97 -21.49 8.44
CA ALA A 80 -0.26 -21.87 7.76
C ALA A 80 -1.29 -22.47 8.73
N ASP A 81 -0.86 -23.38 9.60
CA ASP A 81 -1.70 -23.98 10.63
C ASP A 81 -2.15 -22.95 11.68
N GLU A 82 -1.21 -22.17 12.24
CA GLU A 82 -1.45 -21.18 13.30
C GLU A 82 -2.49 -20.12 12.89
N TYR A 83 -2.41 -19.63 11.65
CA TYR A 83 -3.28 -18.56 11.15
C TYR A 83 -4.39 -19.04 10.22
N ASN A 84 -4.58 -20.36 10.08
CA ASN A 84 -5.55 -20.98 9.18
C ASN A 84 -5.44 -20.41 7.74
N LEU A 85 -4.21 -20.38 7.23
CA LEU A 85 -3.85 -19.96 5.87
C LEU A 85 -3.48 -21.18 5.02
N SER A 86 -3.51 -21.02 3.71
CA SER A 86 -2.80 -21.97 2.84
C SER A 86 -1.29 -21.69 2.84
N GLU A 87 -0.46 -22.71 2.65
CA GLU A 87 1.00 -22.50 2.50
C GLU A 87 1.34 -21.56 1.34
N ASN A 88 0.55 -21.56 0.26
CA ASN A 88 0.70 -20.62 -0.85
C ASN A 88 0.53 -19.16 -0.41
N GLN A 89 -0.47 -18.88 0.43
CA GLN A 89 -0.68 -17.53 0.99
C GLN A 89 0.50 -17.09 1.86
N VAL A 90 1.07 -18.01 2.64
CA VAL A 90 2.26 -17.72 3.45
C VAL A 90 3.48 -17.45 2.55
N HIS A 91 3.70 -18.29 1.54
CA HIS A 91 4.78 -18.08 0.58
C HIS A 91 4.66 -16.75 -0.17
N GLU A 92 3.46 -16.39 -0.62
CA GLU A 92 3.22 -15.13 -1.31
C GLU A 92 3.45 -13.93 -0.39
N ALA A 93 3.01 -13.99 0.87
CA ALA A 93 3.26 -12.94 1.86
C ALA A 93 4.76 -12.75 2.16
N LEU A 94 5.53 -13.85 2.26
CA LEU A 94 6.97 -13.78 2.45
C LEU A 94 7.70 -13.28 1.19
N ALA A 95 7.24 -13.65 0.00
CA ALA A 95 7.78 -13.12 -1.26
C ALA A 95 7.48 -11.61 -1.40
N PHE A 96 6.27 -11.18 -1.03
CA PHE A 96 5.88 -9.77 -0.97
C PHE A 96 6.80 -9.00 -0.03
N TYR A 97 7.08 -9.56 1.16
CA TYR A 97 8.03 -8.96 2.10
C TYR A 97 9.42 -8.78 1.49
N VAL A 98 9.94 -9.75 0.74
CA VAL A 98 11.25 -9.59 0.09
C VAL A 98 11.24 -8.43 -0.91
N ALA A 99 10.18 -8.29 -1.70
CA ALA A 99 10.04 -7.20 -2.67
C ALA A 99 9.79 -5.82 -2.02
N HIS A 100 9.14 -5.78 -0.86
CA HIS A 100 8.66 -4.57 -0.18
C HIS A 100 9.22 -4.40 1.25
N SER A 101 10.40 -4.96 1.51
CA SER A 101 11.00 -5.06 2.87
C SER A 101 11.07 -3.73 3.60
N GLN A 102 11.49 -2.66 2.91
CA GLN A 102 11.57 -1.31 3.51
C GLN A 102 10.22 -0.78 4.02
N GLU A 103 9.11 -1.10 3.36
CA GLU A 103 7.78 -0.72 3.83
C GLU A 103 7.42 -1.49 5.10
N ILE A 104 7.56 -2.80 5.06
CA ILE A 104 7.16 -3.70 6.14
C ILE A 104 8.05 -3.54 7.37
N ASP A 105 9.36 -3.42 7.21
CA ASP A 105 10.29 -3.21 8.33
C ASP A 105 10.01 -1.89 9.07
N ARG A 106 9.66 -0.83 8.32
CA ARG A 106 9.23 0.44 8.94
C ARG A 106 7.93 0.30 9.70
N ALA A 107 6.97 -0.47 9.18
CA ALA A 107 5.71 -0.71 9.87
C ALA A 107 5.93 -1.51 11.16
N ILE A 108 6.75 -2.56 11.12
CA ILE A 108 7.13 -3.36 12.29
C ILE A 108 7.83 -2.49 13.34
N ALA A 109 8.83 -1.71 12.95
CA ALA A 109 9.58 -0.84 13.86
C ALA A 109 8.67 0.24 14.49
N ALA A 110 7.74 0.80 13.72
CA ALA A 110 6.78 1.77 14.25
C ALA A 110 5.87 1.13 15.32
N GLU A 111 5.33 -0.06 15.07
CA GLU A 111 4.48 -0.78 16.04
C GLU A 111 5.28 -1.13 17.32
N GLN A 112 6.50 -1.63 17.18
CA GLN A 112 7.39 -1.93 18.32
C GLN A 112 7.75 -0.69 19.15
N ALA A 113 7.95 0.47 18.50
CA ALA A 113 8.17 1.73 19.21
C ALA A 113 6.93 2.16 20.00
N PHE A 114 5.72 1.96 19.46
CA PHE A 114 4.49 2.24 20.20
C PHE A 114 4.31 1.33 21.41
N GLU A 115 4.60 0.03 21.27
CA GLU A 115 4.52 -0.94 22.37
C GLU A 115 5.48 -0.56 23.51
N SER A 116 6.75 -0.30 23.19
CA SER A 116 7.78 0.02 24.18
C SER A 116 7.58 1.35 24.92
N HIS A 117 6.78 2.28 24.39
CA HIS A 117 6.37 3.50 25.09
C HIS A 117 5.20 3.31 26.08
N HIS A 118 4.55 2.14 26.07
CA HIS A 118 3.38 1.83 26.92
C HIS A 118 3.63 0.71 27.94
N VAL A 119 4.89 0.29 28.14
CA VAL A 119 5.31 -0.70 29.17
C VAL A 119 5.98 -0.03 30.36
#